data_AF-B2KDD3-F1
#
_entry.id   AF-B2KDD3-F1
#
_cell.length_a   1.000
_cell.length_b   1.000
_cell.length_c   1.000
_cell.angle_alpha   90.00
_cell.angle_beta   90.00
_cell.angle_gamma   90.00
#
_symmetry.space_group_name_H-M   'P 1'
#
loop_
_entity.id
_entity.type
_entity.pdbx_description
1 polymer ?
#
loop_
_entity_poly.entity_id
_entity_poly.type
_entity_poly.pdbx_seq_one_letter_code
_entity_poly.pdbx_strand_id
1 'polypeptide(L)'
;MRPFNPRRKGFIPLKTKRKEDLEHLLQREICTFLDNQSARIPFIYFAVPNALKFLSFLGDATRIGAAYKKMVAEGFKPGAPDLCVIVQHNGLKVGFFEQKKPEVKEISPLTGKLRIKSPKGQVSDNQQKFLAEAVNMGIFCAVSYTFEDFLSHWKDFLEH
;
A
#
# COMPACT_ATOMS: atom_id res chain seq x y z
N MET A 1 -43.82 -39.26 -1.65
CA MET A 1 -43.47 -37.85 -1.38
C MET A 1 -42.70 -37.78 -0.07
N ARG A 2 -41.51 -37.18 -0.02
CA ARG A 2 -40.75 -36.96 1.24
C ARG A 2 -41.06 -35.55 1.76
N PRO A 3 -41.20 -35.34 3.09
CA PRO A 3 -41.53 -34.03 3.63
C PRO A 3 -40.32 -33.09 3.60
N PHE A 4 -40.58 -31.83 3.27
CA PHE A 4 -39.62 -30.73 3.29
C PHE A 4 -39.21 -30.41 4.75
N ASN A 5 -37.91 -30.39 5.03
CA ASN A 5 -37.35 -30.10 6.36
C ASN A 5 -36.62 -28.74 6.33
N PRO A 6 -37.18 -27.66 6.91
CA PRO A 6 -36.55 -26.35 6.89
C PRO A 6 -35.55 -26.26 8.04
N ARG A 7 -34.37 -26.87 7.87
CA ARG A 7 -33.28 -26.68 8.84
C ARG A 7 -32.65 -25.30 8.65
N ARG A 8 -33.07 -24.40 9.55
CA ARG A 8 -32.30 -23.33 10.21
C ARG A 8 -31.34 -22.56 9.29
N LYS A 9 -31.77 -21.36 8.88
CA LYS A 9 -30.86 -20.27 8.49
C LYS A 9 -29.88 -20.06 9.65
N GLY A 10 -28.68 -20.61 9.50
CA GLY A 10 -27.58 -20.35 10.41
C GLY A 10 -27.36 -18.85 10.48
N PHE A 11 -27.25 -18.34 11.70
CA PHE A 11 -26.79 -16.99 11.99
C PHE A 11 -25.44 -16.84 11.29
N ILE A 12 -25.38 -16.14 10.16
CA ILE A 12 -24.10 -15.77 9.54
C ILE A 12 -23.54 -14.68 10.47
N PRO A 13 -22.43 -14.93 11.18
CA PRO A 13 -21.83 -13.87 11.98
C PRO A 13 -21.51 -12.72 11.02
N LEU A 14 -22.03 -11.53 11.30
CA LEU A 14 -21.54 -10.31 10.68
C LEU A 14 -20.03 -10.35 10.84
N LYS A 15 -19.31 -10.56 9.72
CA LYS A 15 -17.85 -10.55 9.69
C LYS A 15 -17.44 -9.28 10.44
N THR A 16 -16.82 -9.46 11.59
CA THR A 16 -16.21 -8.40 12.39
C THR A 16 -15.53 -7.44 11.43
N LYS A 17 -15.91 -6.15 11.45
CA LYS A 17 -15.31 -5.09 10.62
C LYS A 17 -13.80 -5.36 10.57
N ARG A 18 -13.31 -5.80 9.40
CA ARG A 18 -11.88 -6.08 9.23
C ARG A 18 -11.18 -4.79 9.62
N LYS A 19 -10.29 -4.87 10.61
CA LYS A 19 -9.44 -3.74 11.01
C LYS A 19 -8.82 -3.21 9.73
N GLU A 20 -9.21 -2.00 9.31
CA GLU A 20 -8.73 -1.43 8.06
C GLU A 20 -7.21 -1.34 8.15
N ASP A 21 -6.57 -1.79 7.07
CA ASP A 21 -5.13 -1.81 6.98
C ASP A 21 -4.63 -0.36 6.92
N LEU A 22 -3.85 0.07 7.93
CA LEU A 22 -3.39 1.46 8.06
C LEU A 22 -2.59 1.91 6.82
N GLU A 23 -1.87 0.97 6.18
CA GLU A 23 -1.15 1.22 4.94
C GLU A 23 -2.11 1.53 3.79
N HIS A 24 -3.24 0.82 3.71
CA HIS A 24 -4.27 1.07 2.70
C HIS A 24 -5.00 2.41 2.93
N LEU A 25 -5.23 2.79 4.19
CA LEU A 25 -5.81 4.09 4.50
C LEU A 25 -4.90 5.23 4.07
N LEU A 26 -3.60 5.12 4.33
CA LEU A 26 -2.59 6.08 3.90
C LEU A 26 -2.55 6.17 2.36
N GLN A 27 -2.49 5.04 1.65
CA GLN A 27 -2.49 5.04 0.18
C GLN A 27 -3.74 5.71 -0.40
N ARG A 28 -4.91 5.48 0.20
CA ARG A 28 -6.17 6.13 -0.22
C ARG A 28 -6.11 7.64 -0.04
N GLU A 29 -5.60 8.11 1.09
CA GLU A 29 -5.45 9.53 1.39
C GLU A 29 -4.49 10.21 0.40
N ILE A 30 -3.36 9.57 0.11
CA ILE A 30 -2.39 10.02 -0.90
C ILE A 30 -3.02 10.11 -2.29
N CYS A 31 -3.71 9.06 -2.75
CA CYS A 31 -4.37 9.09 -4.07
C CYS A 31 -5.41 10.21 -4.16
N THR A 32 -6.21 10.41 -3.10
CA THR A 32 -7.19 11.50 -3.03
C THR A 32 -6.52 12.87 -3.12
N PHE A 33 -5.39 13.06 -2.44
CA PHE A 33 -4.61 14.29 -2.55
C PHE A 33 -4.09 14.50 -3.98
N LEU A 34 -3.52 13.47 -4.60
CA LEU A 34 -2.99 13.54 -5.97
C LEU A 34 -4.11 13.83 -6.99
N ASP A 35 -5.27 13.20 -6.87
CA ASP A 35 -6.42 13.51 -7.72
C ASP A 35 -6.79 15.00 -7.64
N ASN A 36 -6.75 15.59 -6.45
CA ASN A 36 -7.01 17.02 -6.26
C ASN A 36 -5.87 17.92 -6.78
N GLN A 37 -4.62 17.49 -6.70
CA GLN A 37 -3.46 18.23 -7.21
C GLN A 37 -3.36 18.20 -8.74
N SER A 38 -3.87 17.15 -9.37
CA SER A 38 -3.83 16.98 -10.83
C SER A 38 -4.51 18.13 -11.59
N ALA A 39 -5.44 18.84 -10.94
CA ALA A 39 -6.06 20.06 -11.45
C ALA A 39 -5.10 21.26 -11.54
N ARG A 40 -3.94 21.22 -10.87
CA ARG A 40 -2.99 22.34 -10.75
C ARG A 40 -1.63 22.04 -11.38
N ILE A 41 -1.20 20.79 -11.32
CA ILE A 41 0.10 20.35 -11.83
C ILE A 41 -0.14 19.18 -12.78
N PRO A 42 0.31 19.25 -14.04
CA PRO A 42 0.21 18.12 -14.96
C PRO A 42 1.11 16.96 -14.53
N PHE A 43 0.50 15.89 -14.03
CA PHE A 43 1.18 14.62 -13.78
C PHE A 43 0.23 13.45 -14.03
N ILE A 44 0.83 12.27 -14.21
CA ILE A 44 0.15 10.98 -14.19
C ILE A 44 0.69 10.17 -13.02
N TYR A 45 -0.18 9.37 -12.39
CA TYR A 45 0.25 8.46 -11.35
C TYR A 45 -0.46 7.13 -11.44
N PHE A 46 0.17 6.09 -10.89
CA PHE A 46 -0.37 4.75 -10.81
C PHE A 46 -0.11 4.19 -9.42
N ALA A 47 -1.18 3.78 -8.74
CA ALA A 47 -1.07 2.98 -7.53
C ALA A 47 -0.82 1.52 -7.92
N VAL A 48 0.22 0.91 -7.37
CA VAL A 48 0.58 -0.49 -7.61
C VAL A 48 -0.09 -1.34 -6.53
N PRO A 49 -1.04 -2.23 -6.88
CA PRO A 49 -1.71 -3.06 -5.90
C PRO A 49 -0.79 -4.17 -5.40
N ASN A 50 -0.86 -4.46 -4.10
CA ASN A 50 -0.21 -5.63 -3.52
C ASN A 50 -0.84 -6.93 -4.07
N ALA A 51 -0.13 -7.60 -4.97
CA ALA A 51 -0.61 -8.79 -5.67
C ALA A 51 -1.01 -9.93 -4.72
N LEU A 52 -0.25 -10.19 -3.66
CA LEU A 52 -0.58 -11.28 -2.72
C LEU A 52 -1.85 -10.98 -1.92
N LYS A 53 -2.02 -9.72 -1.51
CA LYS A 53 -3.25 -9.26 -0.86
C LYS A 53 -4.43 -9.38 -1.79
N PHE A 54 -4.26 -9.01 -3.06
CA PHE A 54 -5.28 -9.19 -4.09
C PHE A 54 -5.61 -10.68 -4.26
N LEU A 55 -4.63 -11.55 -4.56
CA LEU A 55 -4.87 -12.97 -4.85
C LEU A 55 -5.39 -13.77 -3.65
N SER A 56 -5.27 -13.27 -2.42
CA SER A 56 -5.70 -13.96 -1.20
C SER A 56 -7.19 -14.34 -1.19
N PHE A 57 -8.05 -13.67 -1.98
CA PHE A 57 -9.47 -14.05 -2.10
C PHE A 57 -9.69 -15.42 -2.74
N LEU A 58 -8.70 -15.96 -3.46
CA LEU A 58 -8.81 -17.25 -4.15
C LEU A 58 -8.87 -18.44 -3.18
N GLY A 59 -8.42 -18.26 -1.93
CA GLY A 59 -8.54 -19.25 -0.85
C GLY A 59 -7.75 -20.55 -1.02
N ASP A 60 -6.97 -20.68 -2.10
CA ASP A 60 -6.24 -21.89 -2.47
C ASP A 60 -4.80 -21.54 -2.86
N ALA A 61 -3.83 -22.12 -2.15
CA ALA A 61 -2.41 -21.81 -2.32
C ALA A 61 -1.87 -22.19 -3.72
N THR A 62 -2.37 -23.27 -4.32
CA THR A 62 -1.97 -23.71 -5.66
C THR A 62 -2.47 -22.70 -6.70
N ARG A 63 -3.72 -22.24 -6.56
CA ARG A 63 -4.31 -21.22 -7.44
C ARG A 63 -3.62 -19.87 -7.27
N ILE A 64 -3.31 -19.47 -6.04
CA ILE A 64 -2.54 -18.25 -5.75
C ILE A 64 -1.17 -18.34 -6.42
N GLY A 65 -0.46 -19.47 -6.29
CA GLY A 65 0.85 -19.67 -6.90
C GLY A 65 0.82 -19.61 -8.42
N ALA A 66 -0.17 -20.24 -9.06
CA ALA A 66 -0.34 -20.17 -10.52
C ALA A 66 -0.67 -18.76 -11.01
N ALA A 67 -1.58 -18.05 -10.34
CA ALA A 67 -1.93 -16.67 -10.67
C ALA A 67 -0.74 -15.72 -10.48
N TYR A 68 0.01 -15.88 -9.39
CA TYR A 68 1.19 -15.07 -9.11
C TYR A 68 2.28 -15.27 -10.18
N LYS A 69 2.56 -16.53 -10.58
CA LYS A 69 3.50 -16.82 -11.67
C LYS A 69 3.09 -16.17 -12.98
N LYS A 70 1.79 -16.19 -13.31
CA LYS A 70 1.25 -15.51 -14.48
C LYS A 70 1.49 -13.99 -14.41
N MET A 71 1.19 -13.35 -13.28
CA MET A 71 1.45 -11.92 -13.09
C MET A 71 2.93 -11.57 -13.27
N VAL A 72 3.84 -12.38 -12.70
CA VAL A 72 5.29 -12.18 -12.87
C VAL A 72 5.71 -12.29 -14.34
N ALA A 73 5.16 -13.25 -15.08
CA ALA A 73 5.40 -13.38 -16.52
C ALA A 73 4.86 -12.19 -17.34
N GLU A 74 3.82 -11.51 -16.84
CA GLU A 74 3.24 -10.29 -17.42
C GLU A 74 3.94 -9.00 -16.95
N GLY A 75 5.06 -9.13 -16.23
CA GLY A 75 5.90 -7.99 -15.84
C GLY A 75 5.68 -7.48 -14.41
N PHE A 76 4.85 -8.13 -13.60
CA PHE A 76 4.77 -7.82 -12.16
C PHE A 76 6.15 -7.99 -11.51
N LYS A 77 6.62 -6.93 -10.84
CA LYS A 77 7.88 -6.93 -10.10
C LYS A 77 7.63 -7.01 -8.60
N PRO A 78 8.05 -8.10 -7.92
CA PRO A 78 8.01 -8.15 -6.47
C PRO A 78 8.83 -7.01 -5.88
N GLY A 79 8.25 -6.25 -4.96
CA GLY A 79 8.91 -5.08 -4.37
C GLY A 79 8.82 -3.79 -5.18
N ALA A 80 8.02 -3.78 -6.26
CA ALA A 80 7.61 -2.52 -6.88
C ALA A 80 6.96 -1.59 -5.82
N PRO A 81 7.28 -0.29 -5.84
CA PRO A 81 6.73 0.70 -4.91
C PRO A 81 5.22 0.83 -5.06
N ASP A 82 4.55 1.15 -3.95
CA ASP A 82 3.08 1.29 -3.91
C ASP A 82 2.53 2.39 -4.84
N LEU A 83 3.35 3.38 -5.18
CA LEU A 83 2.97 4.51 -6.03
C LEU A 83 4.12 4.89 -6.97
N CYS A 84 3.76 5.12 -8.23
CA CYS A 84 4.63 5.72 -9.25
C CYS A 84 3.97 7.00 -9.77
N VAL A 85 4.74 8.09 -9.84
CA VAL A 85 4.29 9.39 -10.35
C VAL A 85 5.24 9.85 -11.45
N ILE A 86 4.69 10.38 -12.53
CA ILE A 86 5.43 11.03 -13.61
C ILE A 86 4.88 12.45 -13.74
N VAL A 87 5.72 13.46 -13.53
CA VAL A 87 5.32 14.87 -13.55
C VAL A 87 6.17 15.64 -14.54
N GLN A 88 5.54 16.56 -15.27
CA GLN A 88 6.24 17.55 -16.09
C GLN A 88 6.28 18.87 -15.31
N HIS A 89 7.31 19.05 -14.49
CA HIS A 89 7.52 20.25 -13.69
C HIS A 89 9.01 20.56 -13.59
N ASN A 90 9.46 21.62 -14.27
CA ASN A 90 10.88 21.95 -14.45
C ASN A 90 11.70 20.82 -15.10
N GLY A 91 11.06 19.98 -15.91
CA GLY A 91 11.61 18.77 -16.50
C GLY A 91 10.66 17.59 -16.35
N LEU A 92 10.94 16.50 -17.07
CA LEU A 92 10.23 15.24 -16.86
C LEU A 92 10.84 14.55 -15.64
N LYS A 93 10.04 14.36 -14.60
CA LYS A 93 10.47 13.72 -13.36
C LYS A 93 9.67 12.46 -13.12
N VAL A 94 10.34 11.43 -12.61
CA VAL A 94 9.72 10.17 -12.18
C VAL A 94 9.98 10.00 -10.69
N GLY A 95 8.93 9.66 -9.95
CA GLY A 95 8.97 9.48 -8.51
C GLY A 95 8.31 8.18 -8.10
N PHE A 96 9.01 7.39 -7.29
CA PHE A 96 8.49 6.21 -6.63
C PHE A 96 8.28 6.49 -5.14
N PHE A 97 7.08 6.19 -4.64
CA PHE A 97 6.72 6.39 -3.25
C PHE A 97 6.21 5.07 -2.66
N GLU A 98 6.91 4.58 -1.65
CA GLU A 98 6.54 3.41 -0.87
C GLU A 98 5.76 3.85 0.37
N GLN A 99 4.68 3.15 0.72
CA GLN A 99 3.91 3.39 1.93
C GLN A 99 4.14 2.26 2.92
N LYS A 100 4.28 2.63 4.20
CA LYS A 100 4.41 1.66 5.29
C LYS A 100 3.51 2.01 6.44
N LYS A 101 3.02 0.98 7.14
CA LYS A 101 2.26 1.21 8.37
C LYS A 101 3.07 2.04 9.39
N PRO A 102 2.44 3.03 10.04
CA PRO A 102 3.10 3.81 11.09
C PRO A 102 3.30 2.97 12.36
N GLU A 103 4.20 3.44 13.22
CA GLU A 103 4.30 2.92 14.59
C GLU A 103 3.10 3.40 15.41
N VAL A 104 2.42 2.47 16.07
CA VAL A 104 1.30 2.78 16.97
C VAL A 104 1.81 2.73 18.40
N LYS A 105 1.76 3.88 19.09
CA LYS A 105 2.07 3.99 20.52
C LYS A 105 0.79 4.10 21.33
N GLU A 106 0.81 3.57 22.55
CA GLU A 106 -0.27 3.76 23.51
C GLU A 106 0.31 3.99 24.91
N ILE A 107 -0.44 4.68 25.77
CA ILE A 107 -0.06 4.84 27.18
C ILE A 107 -0.54 3.59 27.92
N SER A 108 0.36 2.95 28.65
CA SER A 108 0.03 1.81 29.51
C SER A 108 -0.93 2.25 30.62
N PRO A 109 -2.13 1.66 30.72
CA PRO A 109 -3.08 2.02 31.78
C PRO A 109 -2.59 1.62 33.19
N LEU A 110 -1.62 0.69 33.26
CA LEU A 110 -1.06 0.22 34.54
C LEU A 110 0.13 1.05 35.01
N THR A 111 0.91 1.61 34.09
CA THR A 111 2.20 2.24 34.43
C THR A 111 2.31 3.70 34.02
N GLY A 112 1.33 4.23 33.27
CA GLY A 112 1.36 5.59 32.71
C GLY A 112 2.45 5.83 31.67
N LYS A 113 3.26 4.81 31.33
CA LYS A 113 4.37 4.92 30.38
C LYS A 113 3.91 4.67 28.95
N LEU A 114 4.52 5.39 28.02
CA LEU A 114 4.34 5.15 26.58
C LEU A 114 4.92 3.77 26.23
N ARG A 115 4.14 2.95 25.51
CA ARG A 115 4.55 1.65 24.98
C ARG A 115 4.24 1.56 23.50
N ILE A 116 5.07 0.84 22.75
CA ILE A 116 4.82 0.54 21.35
C ILE A 116 3.81 -0.61 21.29
N LYS A 117 2.61 -0.32 20.77
CA LYS A 117 1.56 -1.31 20.53
C LYS A 117 1.80 -2.07 19.23
N SER A 118 2.33 -1.40 18.22
CA SER A 118 2.61 -2.00 16.92
C SER A 118 3.83 -1.31 16.32
N PRO A 119 4.90 -2.06 15.99
CA PRO A 119 6.11 -1.47 15.45
C PRO A 119 5.86 -0.92 14.05
N LYS A 120 6.70 0.04 13.65
CA LYS A 120 6.77 0.59 12.30
C LYS A 120 6.89 -0.52 11.25
N GLY A 121 6.25 -0.35 10.10
CA GLY A 121 6.48 -1.23 8.94
C GLY A 121 7.93 -1.17 8.49
N GLN A 122 8.47 -2.29 8.00
CA GLN A 122 9.80 -2.34 7.41
C GLN A 122 9.70 -2.48 5.89
N VAL A 123 10.61 -1.83 5.19
CA VAL A 123 10.82 -2.02 3.74
C VAL A 123 11.43 -3.39 3.54
N SER A 124 10.77 -4.25 2.76
CA SER A 124 11.28 -5.59 2.47
C SER A 124 12.54 -5.54 1.62
N ASP A 125 13.35 -6.60 1.65
CA ASP A 125 14.61 -6.66 0.88
C ASP A 125 14.40 -6.43 -0.63
N ASN A 126 13.30 -6.92 -1.19
CA ASN A 126 12.96 -6.70 -2.60
C ASN A 126 12.63 -5.24 -2.89
N GLN A 127 11.94 -4.56 -1.97
CA GLN A 127 11.65 -3.13 -2.09
C GLN A 127 12.92 -2.31 -1.95
N GLN A 128 13.81 -2.66 -1.01
CA GLN A 128 15.10 -1.99 -0.87
C GLN A 128 15.93 -2.10 -2.15
N LYS A 129 15.99 -3.29 -2.75
CA LYS A 129 16.69 -3.52 -4.03
C LYS A 129 16.09 -2.67 -5.16
N PHE A 130 14.76 -2.68 -5.30
CA PHE A 130 14.09 -1.88 -6.32
C PHE A 130 14.39 -0.38 -6.16
N LEU A 131 14.22 0.15 -4.94
CA LEU A 131 14.44 1.58 -4.66
C LEU A 131 15.90 1.95 -4.90
N ALA A 132 16.85 1.10 -4.52
CA ALA A 132 18.27 1.34 -4.79
C ALA A 132 18.57 1.39 -6.30
N GLU A 133 18.02 0.46 -7.09
CA GLU A 133 18.16 0.47 -8.55
C GLU A 133 17.54 1.73 -9.17
N ALA A 134 16.35 2.14 -8.71
CA ALA A 134 15.69 3.35 -9.20
C ALA A 134 16.49 4.62 -8.87
N VAL A 135 17.03 4.74 -7.65
CA VAL A 135 17.92 5.85 -7.27
C VAL A 135 19.17 5.90 -8.15
N ASN A 136 19.77 4.74 -8.48
CA ASN A 136 20.92 4.69 -9.39
C ASN A 136 20.58 5.17 -10.82
N MET A 137 19.31 5.14 -11.21
CA MET A 137 18.81 5.68 -12.48
C MET A 137 18.44 7.17 -12.38
N GLY A 138 18.65 7.81 -11.22
CA GLY A 138 18.27 9.19 -10.98
C GLY A 138 16.77 9.39 -10.70
N ILE A 139 16.03 8.32 -10.37
CA ILE A 139 14.61 8.38 -10.05
C ILE A 139 14.42 8.73 -8.58
N PHE A 140 13.56 9.70 -8.28
CA PHE A 140 13.24 10.08 -6.92
C PHE A 140 12.54 8.92 -6.20
N CYS A 141 12.98 8.60 -4.99
CA CYS A 141 12.43 7.50 -4.20
C CYS A 141 12.20 7.94 -2.76
N ALA A 142 11.03 7.64 -2.20
CA ALA A 142 10.72 7.97 -0.82
C ALA A 142 9.88 6.88 -0.13
N VAL A 143 10.00 6.79 1.19
CA VAL A 143 9.22 5.88 2.04
C VAL A 143 8.43 6.69 3.06
N SER A 144 7.10 6.66 2.96
CA SER A 144 6.20 7.43 3.80
C SER A 144 5.48 6.52 4.81
N TYR A 145 5.37 6.99 6.05
CA TYR A 145 4.65 6.28 7.12
C TYR A 145 3.41 7.02 7.59
N THR A 146 3.36 8.33 7.34
CA THR A 146 2.18 9.18 7.50
C THR A 146 1.92 10.00 6.24
N PHE A 147 0.79 10.70 6.22
CA PHE A 147 0.46 11.60 5.12
C PHE A 147 1.36 12.83 5.11
N GLU A 148 1.78 13.32 6.28
CA GLU A 148 2.74 14.43 6.41
C GLU A 148 4.12 14.07 5.87
N ASP A 149 4.60 12.84 6.12
CA ASP A 149 5.83 12.34 5.49
C ASP A 149 5.72 12.43 3.97
N PHE A 150 4.59 11.98 3.42
CA PHE A 150 4.33 12.04 1.99
C PHE A 150 4.30 13.48 1.45
N LEU A 151 3.67 14.42 2.15
CA LEU A 151 3.64 15.82 1.74
C LEU A 151 5.05 16.44 1.70
N SER A 152 5.92 16.10 2.65
CA SER A 152 7.32 16.53 2.63
C SER A 152 8.03 15.97 1.41
N HIS A 153 7.95 14.65 1.18
CA HIS A 153 8.59 14.00 0.02
C HIS A 153 8.03 14.52 -1.31
N TRP A 154 6.74 14.81 -1.37
CA TRP A 154 6.09 15.37 -2.56
C TRP A 154 6.65 16.74 -2.90
N LYS A 155 6.84 17.60 -1.89
CA LYS A 155 7.46 18.90 -2.07
C LYS A 155 8.91 18.75 -2.57
N ASP A 156 9.70 17.90 -1.92
CA ASP A 156 11.09 17.66 -2.31
C ASP A 156 11.20 17.17 -3.77
N PHE A 157 10.33 16.23 -4.15
CA PHE A 157 10.22 15.71 -5.52
C PHE A 157 9.87 16.78 -6.56
N LEU A 158 8.99 17.73 -6.22
CA LEU A 158 8.68 18.82 -7.15
C LEU A 158 9.83 19.82 -7.28
N GLU A 159 10.58 20.06 -6.21
CA GLU A 159 11.69 21.02 -6.19
C GLU A 159 12.97 20.49 -6.87
N HIS A 160 13.21 19.18 -6.85
CA HIS A 160 14.44 18.53 -7.36
C HIS A 160 14.17 17.73 -8.62
#